data_AF-A0A2T7NEZ9-F1
#
_entry.id   AF-A0A2T7NEZ9-F1
#
_cell.length_a   1.000
_cell.length_b   1.000
_cell.length_c   1.000
_cell.angle_alpha   90.00
_cell.angle_beta   90.00
_cell.angle_gamma   90.00
#
_symmetry.space_group_name_H-M   'P 1'
#
loop_
_entity.id
_entity.type
_entity.pdbx_description
1 polymer ?
#
loop_
_entity_poly.entity_id
_entity_poly.type
_entity_poly.pdbx_seq_one_letter_code
_entity_poly.pdbx_strand_id
1 'polypeptide(L)'
;MENATLNASTEVPTLRPNADDVTSAPVDESVQLLTTTTNRLLSVFPPVLLAVGTCGNALSIAVLSGSSMRRSNAALYLIVLAVVDTMVLYTGLLRLWLLHLTDVDIREFSTFMCKFHTWIVYVTLDASVWILVAFTFERLISVCLPHDVKRHCNEQTSCVVLSVIAVVLMAINSHFIYGLGIEYTNTNVIVHNALDHN
;
A
#
# COMPACT_ATOMS: atom_id res chain seq x y z
N MET A 1 -30.28 -0.50 80.38
CA MET A 1 -29.17 0.29 80.91
C MET A 1 -28.03 0.21 79.90
N GLU A 2 -27.56 1.37 79.50
CA GLU A 2 -26.47 1.65 78.54
C GLU A 2 -25.23 0.76 78.72
N ASN A 3 -24.54 0.45 77.61
CA ASN A 3 -23.28 1.18 77.36
C ASN A 3 -22.76 1.05 75.92
N ALA A 4 -22.07 2.13 75.57
CA ALA A 4 -21.67 2.60 74.26
C ALA A 4 -20.38 1.95 73.72
N THR A 5 -20.31 1.89 72.38
CA THR A 5 -19.16 2.13 71.48
C THR A 5 -17.79 1.47 71.76
N LEU A 6 -17.26 0.69 70.80
CA LEU A 6 -16.12 1.14 69.97
C LEU A 6 -15.88 0.27 68.72
N ASN A 7 -15.89 0.99 67.59
CA ASN A 7 -15.40 0.75 66.22
C ASN A 7 -14.35 -0.34 65.93
N ALA A 8 -14.56 -1.10 64.85
CA ALA A 8 -13.50 -1.50 63.90
C ALA A 8 -14.14 -1.86 62.54
N SER A 9 -14.24 -0.87 61.67
CA SER A 9 -14.67 -1.00 60.29
C SER A 9 -13.71 -1.88 59.49
N THR A 10 -14.22 -2.90 58.80
CA THR A 10 -13.61 -3.43 57.57
C THR A 10 -14.75 -3.88 56.65
N GLU A 11 -15.53 -2.91 56.18
CA GLU A 11 -16.42 -3.14 55.03
C GLU A 11 -15.59 -2.98 53.75
N VAL A 12 -15.59 -4.05 52.96
CA VAL A 12 -15.05 -4.08 51.59
C VAL A 12 -15.81 -3.03 50.76
N PRO A 13 -15.15 -2.01 50.19
CA PRO A 13 -15.83 -1.05 49.34
C PRO A 13 -16.23 -1.74 48.03
N THR A 14 -17.51 -2.01 47.85
CA THR A 14 -18.08 -2.29 46.53
C THR A 14 -18.02 -1.02 45.69
N LEU A 15 -16.91 -0.82 44.98
CA LEU A 15 -16.80 0.20 43.94
C LEU A 15 -17.58 -0.29 42.70
N ARG A 16 -18.90 -0.06 42.69
CA ARG A 16 -19.66 -0.05 41.44
C ARG A 16 -19.16 1.17 40.64
N PRO A 17 -18.72 1.03 39.38
CA PRO A 17 -18.45 2.21 38.57
C PRO A 17 -19.80 2.89 38.30
N ASN A 18 -19.96 4.12 38.80
CA ASN A 18 -21.06 4.99 38.39
C ASN A 18 -20.92 5.27 36.89
N ALA A 19 -22.01 5.12 36.15
CA ALA A 19 -22.07 5.34 34.70
C ALA A 19 -21.97 6.83 34.28
N ASP A 20 -21.67 7.72 35.23
CA ASP A 20 -21.71 9.17 35.04
C ASP A 20 -20.33 9.85 35.25
N ASP A 21 -19.25 9.09 35.48
CA ASP A 21 -17.88 9.60 35.66
C ASP A 21 -16.91 9.14 34.54
N VAL A 22 -17.45 9.02 33.32
CA VAL A 22 -16.64 8.95 32.09
C VAL A 22 -16.93 10.21 31.27
N THR A 23 -16.64 11.38 31.85
CA THR A 23 -16.54 12.61 31.06
C THR A 23 -15.08 13.07 31.03
N SER A 24 -14.52 12.98 29.83
CA SER A 24 -13.42 13.80 29.30
C SER A 24 -12.01 13.59 29.87
N ALA A 25 -11.39 12.45 29.54
CA ALA A 25 -9.98 12.48 29.16
C ALA A 25 -9.88 13.02 27.70
N PRO A 26 -8.83 13.79 27.32
CA PRO A 26 -8.70 14.48 26.04
C PRO A 26 -8.31 13.55 24.88
N VAL A 27 -9.01 12.43 24.72
CA VAL A 27 -8.76 11.44 23.66
C VAL A 27 -9.60 11.72 22.40
N ASP A 28 -10.65 12.55 22.47
CA ASP A 28 -11.49 12.85 21.32
C ASP A 28 -11.00 14.02 20.45
N GLU A 29 -10.41 15.07 21.02
CA GLU A 29 -10.09 16.28 20.24
C GLU A 29 -8.92 16.05 19.25
N SER A 30 -7.90 15.29 19.69
CA SER A 30 -6.76 14.91 18.84
C SER A 30 -7.17 13.94 17.73
N VAL A 31 -8.03 12.97 18.03
CA VAL A 31 -8.55 12.00 17.06
C VAL A 31 -9.47 12.67 16.03
N GLN A 32 -10.31 13.62 16.44
CA GLN A 32 -11.16 14.38 15.52
C GLN A 32 -10.35 15.29 14.58
N LEU A 33 -9.31 15.95 15.09
CA LEU A 33 -8.41 16.77 14.28
C LEU A 33 -7.67 15.91 13.26
N LEU A 34 -7.14 14.76 13.69
CA LEU A 34 -6.48 13.78 12.82
C LEU A 34 -7.41 13.26 11.73
N THR A 35 -8.66 12.92 12.08
CA THR A 35 -9.65 12.40 11.12
C THR A 35 -10.05 13.47 10.10
N THR A 36 -10.29 14.70 10.56
CA THR A 36 -10.64 15.83 9.69
C THR A 36 -9.49 16.15 8.73
N THR A 37 -8.26 16.18 9.23
CA THR A 37 -7.06 16.42 8.42
C THR A 37 -6.86 15.31 7.40
N THR A 38 -6.98 14.05 7.81
CA THR A 38 -6.85 12.88 6.94
C THR A 38 -7.90 12.90 5.83
N ASN A 39 -9.16 13.20 6.14
CA ASN A 39 -10.22 13.33 5.15
C ASN A 39 -9.95 14.44 4.13
N ARG A 40 -9.47 15.60 4.58
CA ARG A 40 -9.08 16.69 3.66
C ARG A 40 -7.94 16.27 2.75
N LEU A 41 -6.94 15.58 3.27
CA LEU A 41 -5.80 15.09 2.50
C LEU A 41 -6.24 14.03 1.47
N LEU A 42 -7.02 13.02 1.89
CA LEU A 42 -7.52 11.94 1.03
C LEU A 42 -8.50 12.42 -0.05
N SER A 43 -9.20 13.52 0.19
CA SER A 43 -10.10 14.10 -0.80
C SER A 43 -9.34 14.82 -1.93
N VAL A 44 -8.22 15.49 -1.62
CA VAL A 44 -7.52 16.38 -2.57
C VAL A 44 -6.25 15.75 -3.17
N PHE A 45 -5.41 15.10 -2.37
CA PHE A 45 -4.11 14.62 -2.84
C PHE A 45 -4.21 13.45 -3.84
N PRO A 46 -5.00 12.40 -3.60
CA PRO A 46 -5.13 11.28 -4.52
C PRO A 46 -5.53 11.66 -5.95
N PRO A 47 -6.60 12.46 -6.21
CA PRO A 47 -7.00 12.78 -7.58
C PRO A 47 -5.99 13.69 -8.28
N VAL A 48 -5.33 14.61 -7.55
CA VAL A 48 -4.29 15.48 -8.10
C VAL A 48 -3.07 14.65 -8.52
N LEU A 49 -2.59 13.77 -7.64
CA LEU A 49 -1.46 12.88 -7.93
C LEU A 49 -1.79 11.90 -9.05
N LEU A 50 -3.02 11.37 -9.08
CA LEU A 50 -3.47 10.50 -10.15
C LEU A 50 -3.44 11.22 -11.49
N ALA A 51 -4.01 12.43 -11.59
CA ALA A 51 -4.05 13.21 -12.82
C ALA A 51 -2.66 13.65 -13.29
N VAL A 52 -1.85 14.23 -12.39
CA VAL A 52 -0.49 14.68 -12.72
C VAL A 52 0.40 13.49 -13.08
N GLY A 53 0.34 12.41 -12.31
CA GLY A 53 1.13 11.21 -12.51
C GLY A 53 0.78 10.49 -13.81
N THR A 54 -0.51 10.32 -14.12
CA THR A 54 -0.94 9.72 -15.39
C THR A 54 -0.54 10.56 -16.60
N CYS A 55 -0.75 11.88 -16.55
CA CYS A 55 -0.30 12.78 -17.62
C CYS A 55 1.23 12.74 -17.81
N GLY A 56 1.99 12.79 -16.71
CA GLY A 56 3.46 12.77 -16.74
C GLY A 56 4.02 11.45 -17.27
N ASN A 57 3.49 10.32 -16.82
CA ASN A 57 3.89 8.99 -17.29
C ASN A 57 3.49 8.75 -18.74
N ALA A 58 2.29 9.17 -19.16
CA ALA A 58 1.84 9.07 -20.55
C ALA A 58 2.72 9.91 -21.50
N LEU A 59 3.05 11.14 -21.10
CA LEU A 59 3.97 11.99 -21.86
C LEU A 59 5.36 11.37 -21.95
N SER A 60 5.86 10.79 -20.86
CA SER A 60 7.14 10.09 -20.83
C SER A 60 7.16 8.95 -21.84
N ILE A 61 6.12 8.10 -21.84
CA ILE A 61 5.98 7.01 -22.82
C ILE A 61 5.95 7.55 -24.25
N ALA A 62 5.17 8.61 -24.51
CA ALA A 62 5.06 9.21 -25.85
C ALA A 62 6.39 9.76 -26.36
N VAL A 63 7.14 10.48 -25.52
CA VAL A 63 8.45 11.07 -25.87
C VAL A 63 9.50 9.97 -26.05
N LEU A 64 9.55 9.00 -25.14
CA LEU A 64 10.55 7.91 -25.17
C LEU A 64 10.30 6.92 -26.31
N SER A 65 9.05 6.72 -26.73
CA SER A 65 8.69 5.85 -27.84
C SER A 65 8.98 6.46 -29.22
N GLY A 66 9.29 7.76 -29.28
CA GLY A 66 9.65 8.47 -30.51
C GLY A 66 10.91 7.90 -31.18
N SER A 67 10.98 7.98 -32.52
CA SER A 67 12.04 7.32 -33.31
C SER A 67 13.47 7.75 -32.96
N SER A 68 13.63 8.94 -32.38
CA SER A 68 14.92 9.49 -31.94
C SER A 68 15.52 8.76 -30.74
N MET A 69 14.69 8.28 -29.80
CA MET A 69 15.14 7.68 -28.52
C MET A 69 14.88 6.19 -28.39
N ARG A 70 14.06 5.60 -29.28
CA ARG A 70 13.64 4.19 -29.24
C ARG A 70 14.77 3.16 -29.29
N ARG A 71 15.98 3.53 -29.74
CA ARG A 71 17.16 2.63 -29.79
C ARG A 71 18.02 2.64 -28.52
N SER A 72 17.67 3.42 -27.51
CA SER A 72 18.42 3.44 -26.26
C SER A 72 17.80 2.51 -25.24
N ASN A 73 18.59 1.63 -24.63
CA ASN A 73 18.17 0.77 -23.52
C ASN A 73 17.53 1.56 -22.38
N ALA A 74 18.02 2.76 -22.15
CA ALA A 74 17.45 3.67 -21.18
C ALA A 74 16.03 4.12 -21.50
N ALA A 75 15.69 4.32 -22.78
CA ALA A 75 14.32 4.61 -23.15
C ALA A 75 13.41 3.43 -22.80
N LEU A 76 13.91 2.20 -22.98
CA LEU A 76 13.19 0.98 -22.60
C LEU A 76 12.95 0.90 -21.08
N TYR A 77 13.97 1.11 -20.23
CA TYR A 77 13.78 1.15 -18.77
C TYR A 77 12.79 2.22 -18.34
N LEU A 78 12.90 3.43 -18.89
CA LEU A 78 12.04 4.55 -18.51
C LEU A 78 10.59 4.36 -19.00
N ILE A 79 10.37 3.71 -20.15
CA ILE A 79 9.02 3.34 -20.61
C ILE A 79 8.42 2.31 -19.66
N VAL A 80 9.16 1.25 -19.33
CA VAL A 80 8.67 0.20 -18.43
C VAL A 80 8.42 0.77 -17.04
N LEU A 81 9.29 1.63 -16.54
CA LEU A 81 9.09 2.35 -15.28
C LEU A 81 7.81 3.20 -15.31
N ALA A 82 7.59 3.99 -16.37
CA ALA A 82 6.39 4.81 -16.52
C ALA A 82 5.10 3.96 -16.58
N VAL A 83 5.14 2.78 -17.19
CA VAL A 83 4.02 1.82 -17.18
C VAL A 83 3.78 1.31 -15.76
N VAL A 84 4.82 0.90 -15.04
CA VAL A 84 4.72 0.38 -13.68
C VAL A 84 4.23 1.46 -12.71
N ASP A 85 4.76 2.68 -12.79
CA ASP A 85 4.31 3.81 -11.98
C ASP A 85 2.83 4.14 -12.22
N THR A 86 2.39 4.06 -13.49
CA THR A 86 0.97 4.17 -13.83
C THR A 86 0.16 3.07 -13.14
N MET A 87 0.61 1.81 -13.19
CA MET A 87 -0.06 0.71 -12.48
C MET A 87 -0.12 0.93 -10.97
N VAL A 88 0.93 1.46 -10.34
CA VAL A 88 0.94 1.82 -8.91
C VAL A 88 -0.12 2.88 -8.60
N LEU A 89 -0.24 3.93 -9.43
CA LEU A 89 -1.25 4.97 -9.26
C LEU A 89 -2.67 4.40 -9.35
N TYR A 90 -2.94 3.53 -10.33
CA TYR A 90 -4.26 2.94 -10.52
C TYR A 90 -4.61 1.85 -9.51
N THR A 91 -3.65 1.07 -9.03
CA THR A 91 -3.91 -0.01 -8.05
C THR A 91 -3.90 0.49 -6.61
N GLY A 92 -3.01 1.42 -6.26
CA GLY A 92 -2.93 1.98 -4.92
C GLY A 92 -3.82 3.21 -4.74
N LEU A 93 -3.52 4.27 -5.48
CA LEU A 93 -4.05 5.61 -5.23
C LEU A 93 -5.51 5.75 -5.67
N LEU A 94 -5.88 5.19 -6.83
CA LEU A 94 -7.26 5.18 -7.30
C LEU A 94 -8.16 4.40 -6.35
N ARG A 95 -7.71 3.23 -5.85
CA ARG A 95 -8.48 2.45 -4.86
C ARG A 95 -8.70 3.27 -3.60
N LEU A 96 -7.65 3.90 -3.07
CA LEU A 96 -7.74 4.70 -1.85
C LEU A 96 -8.75 5.85 -2.01
N TRP A 97 -8.73 6.50 -3.17
CA TRP A 97 -9.67 7.56 -3.49
C TRP A 97 -11.10 7.06 -3.67
N LEU A 98 -11.28 5.93 -4.36
CA LEU A 98 -12.60 5.34 -4.58
C LEU A 98 -13.23 4.87 -3.27
N LEU A 99 -12.44 4.25 -2.39
CA LEU A 99 -12.86 3.88 -1.04
C LEU A 99 -13.31 5.12 -0.27
N HIS A 100 -12.56 6.21 -0.33
CA HIS A 100 -12.93 7.46 0.35
C HIS A 100 -14.23 8.09 -0.19
N LEU A 101 -14.51 7.96 -1.50
CA LEU A 101 -15.70 8.55 -2.11
C LEU A 101 -16.97 7.70 -2.00
N THR A 102 -16.82 6.38 -2.11
CA THR A 102 -17.95 5.45 -2.25
C THR A 102 -18.16 4.59 -1.02
N ASP A 103 -17.22 4.59 -0.07
CA ASP A 103 -17.16 3.68 1.08
C ASP A 103 -17.15 2.19 0.68
N VAL A 104 -16.89 1.91 -0.60
CA VAL A 104 -16.84 0.55 -1.16
C VAL A 104 -15.39 0.15 -1.37
N ASP A 105 -14.97 -0.92 -0.70
CA ASP A 105 -13.66 -1.53 -0.92
C ASP A 105 -13.74 -2.65 -1.96
N ILE A 106 -12.92 -2.54 -3.01
CA ILE A 106 -12.75 -3.59 -4.03
C ILE A 106 -12.31 -4.92 -3.37
N ARG A 107 -11.64 -4.85 -2.21
CA ARG A 107 -11.22 -6.03 -1.44
C ARG A 107 -12.39 -6.77 -0.76
N GLU A 108 -13.53 -6.12 -0.54
CA GLU A 108 -14.68 -6.74 0.11
C GLU A 108 -15.55 -7.58 -0.83
N PHE A 109 -15.42 -7.39 -2.15
CA PHE A 109 -16.17 -8.19 -3.13
C PHE A 109 -15.85 -9.68 -3.08
N SER A 110 -14.60 -10.04 -2.78
CA SER A 110 -14.17 -11.44 -2.68
C SER A 110 -12.82 -11.57 -2.00
N THR A 111 -12.64 -12.63 -1.22
CA THR A 111 -11.35 -13.00 -0.64
C THR A 111 -10.25 -13.16 -1.70
N PHE A 112 -10.60 -13.65 -2.89
CA PHE A 112 -9.65 -13.75 -4.00
C PHE A 112 -9.24 -12.37 -4.51
N MET A 113 -10.18 -11.44 -4.66
CA MET A 113 -9.91 -10.05 -5.08
C MET A 113 -9.06 -9.31 -4.06
N CYS A 114 -9.32 -9.47 -2.75
CA CYS A 114 -8.48 -8.90 -1.70
C CYS A 114 -7.02 -9.35 -1.82
N LYS A 115 -6.79 -10.66 -1.93
CA LYS A 115 -5.45 -11.26 -2.03
C LYS A 115 -4.74 -10.81 -3.30
N PHE A 116 -5.43 -10.91 -4.44
CA PHE A 116 -4.88 -10.56 -5.75
C PHE A 116 -4.55 -9.07 -5.83
N HIS A 117 -5.44 -8.21 -5.35
CA HIS A 117 -5.20 -6.78 -5.30
C HIS A 117 -4.04 -6.42 -4.36
N THR A 118 -3.95 -7.06 -3.19
CA THR A 118 -2.85 -6.79 -2.27
C THR A 118 -1.53 -7.20 -2.90
N TRP A 119 -1.49 -8.39 -3.51
CA TRP A 119 -0.35 -8.88 -4.26
C TRP A 119 0.08 -7.94 -5.40
N ILE A 120 -0.85 -7.47 -6.24
CA ILE A 120 -0.49 -6.60 -7.37
C ILE A 120 0.07 -5.24 -6.93
N VAL A 121 -0.44 -4.68 -5.83
CA VAL A 121 0.08 -3.42 -5.28
C VAL A 121 1.53 -3.59 -4.82
N TYR A 122 1.83 -4.64 -4.07
CA TYR A 122 3.21 -4.88 -3.60
C TYR A 122 4.17 -5.20 -4.75
N VAL A 123 3.76 -6.05 -5.69
CA VAL A 123 4.58 -6.37 -6.88
C VAL A 123 4.90 -5.13 -7.69
N THR A 124 3.92 -4.24 -7.92
CA THR A 124 4.14 -3.05 -8.73
C THR A 124 5.00 -1.99 -8.02
N LEU A 125 4.84 -1.83 -6.71
CA LEU A 125 5.70 -0.96 -5.89
C LEU A 125 7.16 -1.43 -5.91
N ASP A 126 7.39 -2.72 -5.64
CA ASP A 126 8.73 -3.29 -5.67
C ASP A 126 9.33 -3.21 -7.07
N ALA A 127 8.53 -3.51 -8.11
CA ALA A 127 8.99 -3.45 -9.49
C ALA A 127 9.49 -2.05 -9.85
N SER A 128 8.76 -0.99 -9.50
CA SER A 128 9.19 0.39 -9.77
C SER A 128 10.58 0.67 -9.17
N VAL A 129 10.79 0.31 -7.90
CA VAL A 129 12.07 0.52 -7.21
C VAL A 129 13.20 -0.29 -7.85
N TRP A 130 12.99 -1.57 -8.15
CA TRP A 130 14.03 -2.42 -8.73
C TRP A 130 14.35 -2.07 -10.19
N ILE A 131 13.36 -1.61 -10.96
CA ILE A 131 13.57 -1.07 -12.32
C ILE A 131 14.42 0.20 -12.25
N LEU A 132 14.14 1.11 -11.30
CA LEU A 132 14.93 2.32 -11.09
C LEU A 132 16.38 1.97 -10.72
N VAL A 133 16.58 1.00 -9.82
CA VAL A 133 17.91 0.49 -9.45
C VAL A 133 18.63 -0.07 -10.68
N ALA A 134 18.00 -0.94 -11.46
CA ALA A 134 18.59 -1.50 -12.67
C ALA A 134 18.95 -0.41 -13.70
N PHE A 135 18.07 0.57 -13.90
CA PHE A 135 18.31 1.73 -14.76
C PHE A 135 19.54 2.52 -14.31
N THR A 136 19.64 2.85 -13.02
CA THR A 136 20.79 3.59 -12.48
C THR A 136 22.10 2.81 -12.61
N PHE A 137 22.08 1.48 -12.40
CA PHE A 137 23.25 0.63 -12.64
C PHE A 137 23.68 0.64 -14.11
N GLU A 138 22.73 0.53 -15.04
CA GLU A 138 23.05 0.60 -16.48
C GLU A 138 23.67 1.95 -16.84
N ARG A 139 23.14 3.06 -16.28
CA ARG A 139 23.71 4.39 -16.48
C ARG A 139 25.09 4.53 -15.88
N LEU A 140 25.32 3.98 -14.69
CA LEU A 140 26.63 3.99 -14.04
C LEU A 140 27.67 3.24 -14.88
N ILE A 141 27.33 2.05 -15.39
CA ILE A 141 28.21 1.27 -16.28
C ILE A 141 28.51 2.06 -17.56
N SER A 142 27.48 2.67 -18.17
CA SER A 142 27.66 3.44 -19.40
C SER A 142 28.56 4.67 -19.23
N VAL A 143 28.59 5.28 -18.03
CA VAL A 143 29.42 6.46 -17.73
C VAL A 143 30.83 6.06 -17.30
N CYS A 144 30.96 5.04 -16.45
CA CYS A 144 32.25 4.62 -15.90
C CYS A 144 33.06 3.70 -16.83
N LEU A 145 32.42 2.92 -17.71
CA LEU A 145 33.06 1.97 -18.61
C LEU A 145 32.67 2.21 -20.08
N PRO A 146 33.09 3.33 -20.69
CA PRO A 146 32.74 3.67 -22.08
C PRO A 146 33.23 2.63 -23.11
N HIS A 147 34.24 1.81 -22.77
CA HIS A 147 34.82 0.83 -23.69
C HIS A 147 34.01 -0.49 -23.79
N ASP A 148 33.22 -0.85 -22.77
CA ASP A 148 32.43 -2.09 -22.72
C ASP A 148 30.95 -1.90 -23.11
N VAL A 149 30.56 -0.68 -23.53
CA VAL A 149 29.17 -0.29 -23.82
C VAL A 149 28.55 -1.18 -24.90
N LYS A 150 29.29 -1.57 -25.94
CA LYS A 150 28.76 -2.46 -27.00
C LYS A 150 28.40 -3.88 -26.50
N ARG A 151 28.98 -4.35 -25.39
CA ARG A 151 28.73 -5.70 -24.85
C ARG A 151 27.63 -5.70 -23.78
N HIS A 152 27.53 -4.64 -22.97
CA HIS A 152 26.55 -4.54 -21.87
C HIS A 152 25.28 -3.76 -22.21
N CYS A 153 25.34 -2.80 -23.15
CA CYS A 153 24.19 -2.01 -23.58
C CYS A 153 23.52 -2.59 -24.84
N ASN A 154 23.09 -3.86 -24.79
CA ASN A 154 22.22 -4.44 -25.82
C ASN A 154 20.76 -4.46 -25.37
N GLU A 155 19.83 -4.13 -26.27
CA GLU A 155 18.38 -4.07 -25.98
C GLU A 155 17.84 -5.41 -25.45
N GLN A 156 18.39 -6.52 -25.97
CA GLN A 156 18.05 -7.86 -25.51
C GLN A 156 18.47 -8.11 -24.07
N THR A 157 19.62 -7.60 -23.64
CA THR A 157 20.09 -7.75 -22.26
C THR A 157 19.17 -7.00 -21.30
N SER A 158 18.77 -5.77 -21.64
CA SER A 158 17.84 -4.98 -20.85
C SER A 158 16.46 -5.65 -20.74
N CYS A 159 15.95 -6.25 -21.84
CA CYS A 159 14.73 -7.06 -21.80
C CYS A 159 14.85 -8.27 -20.88
N VAL A 160 15.98 -8.99 -20.92
CA VAL A 160 16.22 -10.14 -20.04
C VAL A 160 16.30 -9.70 -18.58
N VAL A 161 17.02 -8.62 -18.27
CA VAL A 161 17.13 -8.07 -16.91
C VAL A 161 15.76 -7.70 -16.36
N LEU A 162 14.94 -6.97 -17.12
CA LEU A 162 13.59 -6.61 -16.70
C LEU A 162 12.68 -7.83 -16.52
N SER A 163 12.79 -8.82 -17.39
CA SER A 163 12.03 -10.07 -17.28
C SER A 163 12.41 -10.85 -16.03
N VAL A 164 13.72 -10.94 -15.72
CA VAL A 164 14.22 -11.59 -14.50
C VAL A 164 13.73 -10.84 -13.26
N ILE A 165 13.83 -9.50 -13.24
CA ILE A 165 13.32 -8.68 -12.12
C ILE A 165 11.83 -8.96 -11.92
N ALA A 166 11.02 -8.92 -12.98
CA ALA A 166 9.59 -9.18 -12.88
C ALA A 166 9.30 -10.57 -12.30
N VAL A 167 9.96 -11.62 -12.81
CA VAL A 167 9.76 -13.01 -12.33
C VAL A 167 10.16 -13.17 -10.88
N VAL A 168 11.32 -12.64 -10.48
CA VAL A 168 11.82 -12.73 -9.10
C VAL A 168 10.87 -12.01 -8.15
N LEU A 169 10.40 -10.81 -8.50
CA LEU A 169 9.49 -10.05 -7.65
C LEU A 169 8.11 -10.69 -7.57
N MET A 170 7.58 -11.25 -8.66
CA MET A 170 6.34 -12.04 -8.62
C MET A 170 6.47 -13.24 -7.68
N ALA A 171 7.61 -13.95 -7.71
CA ALA A 171 7.87 -15.10 -6.85
C ALA A 171 8.00 -14.70 -5.38
N ILE A 172 8.78 -13.65 -5.06
CA ILE A 172 8.94 -13.14 -3.69
C ILE A 172 7.61 -12.68 -3.12
N ASN A 173 6.84 -11.90 -3.88
CA ASN A 173 5.55 -11.39 -3.44
C ASN A 173 4.45 -12.44 -3.41
N SER A 174 4.62 -13.60 -4.06
CA SER A 174 3.61 -14.68 -4.05
C SER A 174 3.19 -15.11 -2.64
N HIS A 175 4.07 -14.94 -1.64
CA HIS A 175 3.75 -15.22 -0.24
C HIS A 175 2.53 -14.45 0.27
N PHE A 176 2.24 -13.25 -0.26
CA PHE A 176 1.05 -12.48 0.12
C PHE A 176 -0.25 -13.21 -0.25
N ILE A 177 -0.28 -13.95 -1.35
CA ILE A 177 -1.47 -14.71 -1.78
C ILE A 177 -1.76 -15.86 -0.81
N TYR A 178 -0.71 -16.54 -0.34
CA TYR A 178 -0.81 -17.68 0.56
C TYR A 178 -0.98 -17.26 2.03
N GLY A 179 -0.22 -16.27 2.50
CA GLY A 179 -0.21 -15.80 3.87
C GLY A 179 -1.50 -15.07 4.29
N LEU A 180 -2.06 -14.23 3.42
CA LEU A 180 -3.31 -13.50 3.72
C LEU A 180 -4.54 -14.42 3.82
N GLY A 181 -4.46 -15.65 3.29
CA GLY A 181 -5.58 -16.60 3.38
C GLY A 181 -5.86 -17.13 4.78
N ILE A 182 -4.84 -17.14 5.63
CA ILE A 182 -4.93 -17.71 6.96
C ILE A 182 -5.68 -16.76 7.90
N GLU A 183 -5.42 -15.45 7.78
CA GLU A 183 -6.07 -14.40 8.58
C GLU A 183 -7.57 -14.28 8.27
N TYR A 184 -7.93 -14.11 6.99
CA TYR A 184 -9.34 -13.92 6.59
C TYR A 184 -10.24 -15.13 6.89
N THR A 185 -9.71 -16.35 6.78
CA THR A 185 -10.48 -17.55 7.12
C THR A 185 -10.79 -17.59 8.62
N ASN A 186 -9.82 -17.23 9.47
CA ASN A 186 -10.03 -17.18 10.92
C ASN A 186 -11.09 -16.14 11.29
N THR A 187 -11.07 -14.93 10.72
CA THR A 187 -12.06 -13.89 11.03
C THR A 187 -13.47 -14.30 10.61
N ASN A 188 -13.65 -14.87 9.42
CA ASN A 188 -14.97 -15.32 8.97
C ASN A 188 -15.49 -16.48 9.83
N VAL A 189 -14.63 -17.43 10.24
CA VAL A 189 -15.01 -18.53 11.14
C VAL A 189 -15.43 -18.00 12.52
N ILE A 190 -14.71 -17.01 13.07
CA ILE A 190 -15.07 -16.41 14.36
C ILE A 190 -16.42 -15.69 14.27
N VAL A 191 -16.65 -14.90 13.22
CA VAL A 191 -17.92 -14.17 13.03
C VAL A 191 -19.08 -15.14 12.81
N HIS A 192 -18.89 -16.20 12.02
CA HIS A 192 -19.93 -17.20 11.80
C HIS A 192 -20.28 -17.96 13.09
N ASN A 193 -19.28 -18.40 13.84
CA ASN A 193 -19.49 -19.04 15.14
C ASN A 193 -20.16 -18.12 16.17
N ALA A 194 -19.92 -16.81 16.10
CA ALA A 194 -20.57 -15.83 16.97
C ALA A 194 -22.04 -15.60 16.62
N LEU A 195 -22.42 -15.73 15.35
CA LEU A 195 -23.81 -15.61 14.88
C LEU A 195 -24.63 -16.88 15.13
N ASP A 196 -24.00 -18.06 15.11
CA ASP A 196 -24.69 -19.33 15.40
C ASP A 196 -25.00 -19.52 16.91
N HIS A 197 -24.39 -18.70 17.78
CA HIS A 197 -24.54 -18.79 19.24
C HIS A 197 -25.55 -17.80 19.86
N ASN A 198 -26.27 -17.02 19.05
CA ASN A 198 -27.30 -16.05 19.49
C ASN A 198 -28.60 -16.23 18.71
#